data_AF-A0A931ITK9-F1
#
_entry.id   AF-A0A931ITK9-F1
#
_cell.length_a   1.000
_cell.length_b   1.000
_cell.length_c   1.000
_cell.angle_alpha   90.00
_cell.angle_beta   90.00
_cell.angle_gamma   90.00
#
_symmetry.space_group_name_H-M   'P 1'
#
loop_
_entity.id
_entity.type
_entity.pdbx_description
1 polymer ?
#
loop_
_entity_poly.entity_id
_entity_poly.type
_entity_poly.pdbx_seq_one_letter_code
_entity_poly.pdbx_strand_id
1 'polypeptide(L)'
;MTNLWMKTVLMLALAGWSGVGWCASEGWQRFADRSTNEWLIGDKQSQRLIRRHVPKELVSDVLAGLWGPPNPVEWREDRYFSVSACQAHNCGHLGFFWLDTQSSRGLGAELDHGFDGRAVTLRLGSRDLVGPQIPEPALAAIQAWLGEALQQPEDAGRSRAATVGAVRFLNREGRWLDLPPERFQPEPVFVPPAGGPSFDCAQSTGSLAKLICADSELAALDLRLSAAARSMHLRGADNDYRRQLSRLILSFEEARQSRCSSSDEPKGCLRPLYLQHELQLQHWTPSRR
;
A
#
# COMPACT_ATOMS: atom_id res chain seq x y z
N MET A 1 -30.03 18.63 -71.27
CA MET A 1 -30.61 17.33 -71.65
C MET A 1 -29.86 16.26 -70.85
N THR A 2 -30.30 15.91 -69.63
CA THR A 2 -31.20 14.76 -69.30
C THR A 2 -30.57 13.44 -69.74
N ASN A 3 -30.23 12.44 -68.92
CA ASN A 3 -30.93 11.75 -67.81
C ASN A 3 -29.90 10.83 -67.10
N LEU A 4 -29.90 10.60 -65.77
CA LEU A 4 -30.81 9.78 -64.94
C LEU A 4 -30.55 8.26 -65.04
N TRP A 5 -30.51 7.57 -63.88
CA TRP A 5 -30.40 6.12 -63.58
C TRP A 5 -28.95 5.59 -63.42
N MET A 6 -28.52 5.05 -62.27
CA MET A 6 -29.09 3.87 -61.63
C MET A 6 -28.82 3.84 -60.11
N LYS A 7 -29.90 3.71 -59.33
CA LYS A 7 -29.89 3.40 -57.89
C LYS A 7 -29.63 1.91 -57.68
N THR A 8 -29.21 1.58 -56.44
CA THR A 8 -29.37 0.29 -55.73
C THR A 8 -28.13 -0.62 -55.72
N VAL A 9 -27.31 -0.57 -54.64
CA VAL A 9 -26.64 -1.75 -54.07
C VAL A 9 -26.38 -1.54 -52.57
N LEU A 10 -26.99 -2.42 -51.78
CA LEU A 10 -26.64 -2.93 -50.43
C LEU A 10 -26.46 -1.98 -49.24
N MET A 11 -27.52 -1.90 -48.43
CA MET A 11 -27.43 -1.95 -46.97
C MET A 11 -26.96 -3.35 -46.53
N LEU A 12 -25.79 -3.49 -45.91
CA LEU A 12 -25.43 -4.66 -45.10
C LEU A 12 -24.20 -4.36 -44.21
N ALA A 13 -24.29 -4.79 -42.95
CA ALA A 13 -23.26 -4.82 -41.91
C ALA A 13 -23.08 -3.58 -40.99
N LEU A 14 -24.10 -3.27 -40.19
CA LEU A 14 -23.94 -2.59 -38.87
C LEU A 14 -24.65 -3.40 -37.77
N ALA A 15 -24.40 -4.72 -37.73
CA ALA A 15 -24.88 -5.60 -36.68
C ALA A 15 -23.70 -6.41 -36.14
N GLY A 16 -22.85 -5.76 -35.37
CA GLY A 16 -21.74 -6.41 -34.69
C GLY A 16 -21.16 -5.46 -33.66
N TRP A 17 -21.27 -5.87 -32.40
CA TRP A 17 -20.58 -5.29 -31.23
C TRP A 17 -21.36 -4.26 -30.43
N SER A 18 -22.50 -4.68 -29.88
CA SER A 18 -23.02 -4.14 -28.63
C SER A 18 -23.21 -5.26 -27.61
N GLY A 19 -22.24 -6.17 -27.55
CA GLY A 19 -22.01 -7.00 -26.38
C GLY A 19 -21.12 -6.25 -25.39
N VAL A 20 -21.58 -5.10 -24.90
CA VAL A 20 -20.94 -4.48 -23.72
C VAL A 20 -21.29 -5.41 -22.56
N GLY A 21 -20.43 -6.39 -22.33
CA GLY A 21 -20.48 -7.21 -21.13
C GLY A 21 -20.39 -6.26 -19.95
N TRP A 22 -21.52 -6.05 -19.27
CA TRP A 22 -21.59 -5.55 -17.90
C TRP A 22 -20.85 -6.54 -17.00
N CYS A 23 -19.52 -6.52 -17.07
CA CYS A 23 -18.66 -7.27 -16.17
C CYS A 23 -18.61 -6.49 -14.85
N ALA A 24 -19.53 -6.82 -13.95
CA ALA A 24 -19.34 -7.00 -12.50
C ALA A 24 -18.41 -6.04 -11.70
N SER A 25 -18.18 -4.80 -12.14
CA SER A 25 -17.43 -3.80 -11.37
C SER A 25 -18.26 -3.20 -10.24
N GLU A 26 -19.59 -3.22 -10.34
CA GLU A 26 -20.52 -2.54 -9.41
C GLU A 26 -20.53 -3.11 -7.98
N GLY A 27 -19.84 -4.22 -7.70
CA GLY A 27 -19.84 -4.82 -6.36
C GLY A 27 -18.71 -4.37 -5.45
N TRP A 28 -17.52 -4.09 -5.99
CA TRP A 28 -16.29 -4.06 -5.16
C TRP A 28 -15.98 -2.70 -4.55
N GLN A 29 -16.41 -1.62 -5.21
CA GLN A 29 -16.25 -0.25 -4.72
C GLN A 29 -16.84 -0.03 -3.33
N ARG A 30 -17.87 -0.80 -2.94
CA ARG A 30 -18.47 -0.74 -1.59
C ARG A 30 -17.48 -1.05 -0.46
N PHE A 31 -16.35 -1.68 -0.79
CA PHE A 31 -15.29 -2.03 0.15
C PHE A 31 -14.12 -1.04 0.14
N ALA A 32 -14.07 -0.05 -0.75
CA ALA A 32 -12.94 0.88 -0.89
C ALA A 32 -12.62 1.67 0.39
N ASP A 33 -13.55 1.76 1.33
CA ASP A 33 -13.40 2.46 2.62
C ASP A 33 -13.41 1.49 3.81
N ARG A 34 -13.29 0.19 3.54
CA ARG A 34 -13.41 -0.88 4.54
C ARG A 34 -12.04 -1.46 4.88
N SER A 35 -12.01 -2.14 6.01
CA SER A 35 -10.88 -2.94 6.44
C SER A 35 -10.83 -4.28 5.70
N THR A 36 -9.65 -4.88 5.59
CA THR A 36 -9.47 -6.23 5.01
C THR A 36 -10.33 -7.27 5.73
N ASN A 37 -10.53 -7.14 7.04
CA ASN A 37 -11.38 -8.05 7.81
C ASN A 37 -12.88 -7.88 7.49
N GLU A 38 -13.37 -6.65 7.36
CA GLU A 38 -14.75 -6.41 6.91
C GLU A 38 -15.01 -7.05 5.53
N TRP A 39 -14.03 -6.98 4.62
CA TRP A 39 -14.13 -7.64 3.32
C TRP A 39 -14.02 -9.17 3.40
N LEU A 40 -13.04 -9.71 4.12
CA LEU A 40 -12.74 -11.15 4.15
C LEU A 40 -13.76 -11.96 4.97
N ILE A 41 -14.23 -11.39 6.09
CA ILE A 41 -15.18 -12.03 7.01
C ILE A 41 -16.62 -11.68 6.63
N GLY A 42 -16.86 -10.41 6.25
CA GLY A 42 -18.21 -9.90 5.94
C GLY A 42 -18.77 -10.38 4.61
N ASP A 43 -17.94 -10.87 3.67
CA ASP A 43 -18.38 -11.31 2.35
C ASP A 43 -17.87 -12.73 2.00
N LYS A 44 -18.81 -13.68 1.94
CA LYS A 44 -18.52 -15.08 1.56
C LYS A 44 -17.93 -15.21 0.14
N GLN A 45 -18.10 -14.20 -0.71
CA GLN A 45 -17.53 -14.19 -2.06
C GLN A 45 -16.03 -13.89 -2.04
N SER A 46 -15.50 -13.17 -1.04
CA SER A 46 -14.10 -12.76 -0.97
C SER A 46 -13.14 -13.96 -0.97
N GLN A 47 -13.40 -14.96 -0.13
CA GLN A 47 -12.58 -16.18 -0.12
C GLN A 47 -12.73 -17.00 -1.40
N ARG A 48 -13.93 -17.03 -2.00
CA ARG A 48 -14.15 -17.73 -3.28
C ARG A 48 -13.38 -17.05 -4.41
N LEU A 49 -13.33 -15.72 -4.40
CA LEU A 49 -12.58 -14.92 -5.35
C LEU A 49 -11.08 -15.21 -5.25
N ILE A 50 -10.49 -15.18 -4.04
CA ILE A 50 -9.08 -15.56 -3.87
C ILE A 50 -8.84 -16.99 -4.36
N ARG A 51 -9.69 -17.95 -3.96
CA ARG A 51 -9.59 -19.36 -4.41
C ARG A 51 -9.79 -19.55 -5.91
N ARG A 52 -10.44 -18.63 -6.59
CA ARG A 52 -10.60 -18.65 -8.05
C ARG A 52 -9.30 -18.30 -8.74
N HIS A 53 -8.59 -17.28 -8.25
CA HIS A 53 -7.43 -16.69 -8.91
C HIS A 53 -6.08 -17.23 -8.40
N VAL A 54 -6.01 -17.73 -7.16
CA VAL A 54 -4.77 -18.24 -6.56
C VAL A 54 -4.71 -19.77 -6.68
N PRO A 55 -3.57 -20.36 -7.09
CA PRO A 55 -3.37 -21.81 -7.10
C PRO A 55 -3.61 -22.44 -5.72
N LYS A 56 -4.07 -23.70 -5.71
CA LYS A 56 -4.54 -24.36 -4.48
C LYS A 56 -3.41 -24.60 -3.46
N GLU A 57 -2.18 -24.68 -3.94
CA GLU A 57 -0.97 -24.92 -3.16
C GLU A 57 -0.45 -23.66 -2.46
N LEU A 58 -0.98 -22.47 -2.80
CA LEU A 58 -0.61 -21.19 -2.17
C LEU A 58 -1.81 -20.51 -1.48
N VAL A 59 -3.04 -20.87 -1.83
CA VAL A 59 -4.23 -20.16 -1.34
C VAL A 59 -4.41 -20.25 0.19
N SER A 60 -3.96 -21.33 0.83
CA SER A 60 -4.01 -21.45 2.29
C SER A 60 -3.15 -20.38 2.96
N ASP A 61 -1.95 -20.18 2.43
CA ASP A 61 -0.94 -19.29 2.99
C ASP A 61 -1.38 -17.84 2.80
N VAL A 62 -1.81 -17.49 1.58
CA VAL A 62 -2.40 -16.18 1.27
C VAL A 62 -3.58 -15.87 2.17
N LEU A 63 -4.52 -16.80 2.32
CA LEU A 63 -5.67 -16.58 3.19
C LEU A 63 -5.22 -16.41 4.64
N ALA A 64 -4.35 -17.29 5.16
CA ALA A 64 -3.83 -17.21 6.52
C ALA A 64 -3.18 -15.85 6.81
N GLY A 65 -2.40 -15.32 5.87
CA GLY A 65 -1.78 -14.00 5.97
C GLY A 65 -2.74 -12.82 5.85
N LEU A 66 -4.02 -13.03 5.48
CA LEU A 66 -5.05 -11.98 5.38
C LEU A 66 -5.98 -11.92 6.62
N TRP A 67 -5.79 -12.77 7.64
CA TRP A 67 -6.73 -12.93 8.77
C TRP A 67 -6.44 -12.07 10.01
N GLY A 68 -5.32 -11.36 10.08
CA GLY A 68 -4.85 -10.63 11.27
C GLY A 68 -5.40 -9.21 11.40
N PRO A 69 -4.69 -8.30 12.11
CA PRO A 69 -5.03 -6.88 12.15
C PRO A 69 -5.18 -6.36 10.71
N PRO A 70 -6.32 -5.73 10.39
CA PRO A 70 -6.61 -5.44 9.01
C PRO A 70 -5.82 -4.22 8.53
N ASN A 71 -5.37 -4.25 7.29
CA ASN A 71 -5.07 -3.04 6.53
C ASN A 71 -6.33 -2.58 5.78
N PRO A 72 -6.38 -1.32 5.31
CA PRO A 72 -7.42 -0.89 4.39
C PRO A 72 -7.47 -1.74 3.12
N VAL A 73 -8.67 -1.82 2.56
CA VAL A 73 -8.86 -2.20 1.17
C VAL A 73 -8.39 -1.04 0.28
N GLU A 74 -7.49 -1.31 -0.65
CA GLU A 74 -7.00 -0.33 -1.62
C GLU A 74 -7.82 -0.44 -2.91
N TRP A 75 -8.32 0.70 -3.39
CA TRP A 75 -9.05 0.81 -4.65
C TRP A 75 -8.43 1.92 -5.49
N ARG A 76 -7.85 1.56 -6.64
CA ARG A 76 -7.12 2.49 -7.51
C ARG A 76 -7.70 2.53 -8.91
N GLU A 77 -7.74 3.73 -9.48
CA GLU A 77 -8.15 3.99 -10.88
C GLU A 77 -9.52 3.38 -11.25
N ASP A 78 -10.43 3.26 -10.28
CA ASP A 78 -11.72 2.60 -10.47
C ASP A 78 -11.67 1.19 -11.07
N ARG A 79 -10.55 0.49 -10.83
CA ARG A 79 -10.27 -0.78 -11.50
C ARG A 79 -9.51 -1.78 -10.64
N TYR A 80 -8.46 -1.34 -9.96
CA TYR A 80 -7.55 -2.23 -9.26
C TYR A 80 -7.92 -2.31 -7.79
N PHE A 81 -8.16 -3.53 -7.35
CA PHE A 81 -8.44 -3.85 -5.96
C PHE A 81 -7.22 -4.53 -5.36
N SER A 82 -6.82 -4.13 -4.16
CA SER A 82 -5.87 -4.92 -3.38
C SER A 82 -6.18 -4.90 -1.89
N VAL A 83 -5.78 -5.97 -1.23
CA VAL A 83 -5.87 -6.12 0.23
C VAL A 83 -4.59 -6.74 0.74
N SER A 84 -4.25 -6.42 1.97
CA SER A 84 -3.16 -7.08 2.70
C SER A 84 -3.52 -7.17 4.17
N ALA A 85 -2.84 -8.07 4.87
CA ALA A 85 -2.82 -8.08 6.33
C ALA A 85 -1.60 -8.88 6.79
N CYS A 86 -1.59 -9.23 8.07
CA CYS A 86 -0.70 -10.22 8.63
C CYS A 86 -1.50 -11.42 9.14
N GLN A 87 -0.85 -12.55 9.45
CA GLN A 87 -1.52 -13.67 10.07
C GLN A 87 -1.94 -13.32 11.50
N ALA A 88 -3.12 -13.78 11.91
CA ALA A 88 -3.60 -13.58 13.28
C ALA A 88 -2.57 -14.07 14.30
N HIS A 89 -2.20 -13.18 15.24
CA HIS A 89 -1.19 -13.41 16.28
C HIS A 89 0.25 -13.67 15.78
N ASN A 90 0.52 -13.54 14.48
CA ASN A 90 1.83 -13.72 13.89
C ASN A 90 2.04 -12.78 12.70
N CYS A 91 2.53 -11.56 12.93
CA CYS A 91 2.84 -10.66 11.81
C CYS A 91 4.14 -10.98 11.07
N GLY A 92 4.82 -12.09 11.39
CA GLY A 92 5.92 -12.62 10.58
C GLY A 92 5.47 -13.31 9.28
N HIS A 93 4.17 -13.52 9.11
CA HIS A 93 3.57 -14.05 7.90
C HIS A 93 2.54 -13.05 7.38
N LEU A 94 2.73 -12.54 6.17
CA LEU A 94 1.87 -11.52 5.57
C LEU A 94 1.22 -12.04 4.30
N GLY A 95 -0.05 -11.71 4.13
CA GLY A 95 -0.82 -12.06 2.94
C GLY A 95 -1.16 -10.81 2.14
N PHE A 96 -1.21 -10.97 0.82
CA PHE A 96 -1.64 -9.94 -0.12
C PHE A 96 -2.45 -10.56 -1.24
N PHE A 97 -3.46 -9.83 -1.71
CA PHE A 97 -4.24 -10.19 -2.88
C PHE A 97 -4.52 -8.95 -3.73
N TRP A 98 -4.38 -9.11 -5.04
CA TRP A 98 -4.68 -8.08 -6.04
C TRP A 98 -5.61 -8.62 -7.11
N LEU A 99 -6.49 -7.76 -7.62
CA LEU A 99 -7.44 -8.07 -8.67
C LEU A 99 -7.59 -6.88 -9.64
N ASP A 100 -7.45 -7.15 -10.93
CA ASP A 100 -7.99 -6.27 -11.98
C ASP A 100 -9.47 -6.62 -12.19
N THR A 101 -10.35 -5.73 -11.74
CA THR A 101 -11.81 -5.97 -11.80
C THR A 101 -12.38 -5.95 -13.21
N GLN A 102 -11.71 -5.30 -14.16
CA GLN A 102 -12.17 -5.26 -15.56
C GLN A 102 -11.80 -6.54 -16.30
N SER A 103 -10.55 -7.00 -16.17
CA SER A 103 -10.10 -8.23 -16.83
C SER A 103 -10.38 -9.51 -16.04
N SER A 104 -10.82 -9.38 -14.78
CA SER A 104 -11.01 -10.48 -13.83
C SER A 104 -9.74 -11.36 -13.69
N ARG A 105 -8.56 -10.74 -13.65
CA ARG A 105 -7.28 -11.41 -13.43
C ARG A 105 -6.78 -11.09 -12.03
N GLY A 106 -6.42 -12.12 -11.25
CA GLY A 106 -5.99 -11.94 -9.87
C GLY A 106 -4.61 -12.48 -9.58
N LEU A 107 -4.02 -12.04 -8.47
CA LEU A 107 -2.71 -12.44 -7.98
C LEU A 107 -2.76 -12.56 -6.47
N GLY A 108 -2.30 -13.68 -5.92
CA GLY A 108 -2.05 -13.83 -4.49
C GLY A 108 -0.56 -13.73 -4.22
N ALA A 109 -0.22 -13.21 -3.04
CA ALA A 109 1.14 -13.17 -2.55
C ALA A 109 1.20 -13.49 -1.06
N GLU A 110 2.30 -14.11 -0.67
CA GLU A 110 2.71 -14.39 0.69
C GLU A 110 4.13 -13.84 0.88
N LEU A 111 4.35 -13.19 2.01
CA LEU A 111 5.68 -12.82 2.47
C LEU A 111 6.06 -13.68 3.67
N ASP A 112 7.12 -14.48 3.50
CA ASP A 112 7.73 -15.26 4.57
C ASP A 112 9.00 -14.54 5.06
N HIS A 113 8.94 -14.05 6.30
CA HIS A 113 10.10 -13.54 6.99
C HIS A 113 10.92 -14.73 7.50
N GLY A 114 11.91 -15.15 6.71
CA GLY A 114 12.84 -16.21 7.10
C GLY A 114 13.47 -15.96 8.48
N PHE A 115 14.03 -17.01 9.09
CA PHE A 115 14.50 -16.99 10.48
C PHE A 115 15.48 -15.85 10.85
N ASP A 116 16.25 -15.33 9.89
CA ASP A 116 17.21 -14.24 10.13
C ASP A 116 16.60 -12.83 9.99
N GLY A 117 15.38 -12.73 9.45
CA GLY A 117 14.63 -11.50 9.23
C GLY A 117 15.26 -10.50 8.26
N ARG A 118 16.30 -10.87 7.50
CA ARG A 118 17.07 -9.95 6.64
C ARG A 118 16.72 -10.07 5.16
N ALA A 119 16.55 -11.31 4.70
CA ALA A 119 16.13 -11.62 3.35
C ALA A 119 14.78 -12.34 3.42
N VAL A 120 13.75 -11.74 2.83
CA VAL A 120 12.42 -12.35 2.77
C VAL A 120 12.25 -13.14 1.49
N THR A 121 11.43 -14.19 1.56
CA THR A 121 10.98 -14.91 0.37
C THR A 121 9.57 -14.44 0.02
N LEU A 122 9.42 -13.90 -1.19
CA LEU A 122 8.12 -13.53 -1.75
C LEU A 122 7.60 -14.69 -2.59
N ARG A 123 6.49 -15.29 -2.16
CA ARG A 123 5.78 -16.33 -2.91
C ARG A 123 4.56 -15.71 -3.58
N LEU A 124 4.54 -15.73 -4.90
CA LEU A 124 3.45 -15.22 -5.74
C LEU A 124 2.71 -16.40 -6.36
N GLY A 125 1.43 -16.23 -6.66
CA GLY A 125 0.70 -17.23 -7.42
C GLY A 125 -0.54 -16.69 -8.10
N SER A 126 -0.74 -17.11 -9.34
CA SER A 126 -1.92 -16.75 -10.12
C SER A 126 -2.28 -17.86 -11.11
N ARG A 127 -3.58 -18.02 -11.34
CA ARG A 127 -4.15 -18.86 -12.39
C ARG A 127 -4.40 -18.10 -13.70
N ASP A 128 -4.30 -16.78 -13.67
CA ASP A 128 -4.65 -15.88 -14.79
C ASP A 128 -3.45 -15.05 -15.29
N LEU A 129 -2.37 -15.01 -14.52
CA LEU A 129 -1.13 -14.31 -14.84
C LEU A 129 0.01 -15.31 -15.10
N VAL A 130 1.02 -14.83 -15.81
CA VAL A 130 2.28 -15.55 -16.04
C VAL A 130 3.38 -14.75 -15.34
N GLY A 131 4.22 -15.40 -14.54
CA GLY A 131 5.17 -14.74 -13.62
C GLY A 131 6.04 -13.65 -14.28
N PRO A 132 6.77 -13.96 -15.37
CA PRO A 132 7.53 -12.94 -16.10
C PRO A 132 6.70 -11.78 -16.66
N GLN A 133 5.38 -11.94 -16.82
CA GLN A 133 4.46 -10.98 -17.42
C GLN A 133 3.39 -10.47 -16.42
N ILE A 134 3.75 -10.36 -15.13
CA ILE A 134 2.89 -9.65 -14.16
C ILE A 134 2.66 -8.21 -14.66
N PRO A 135 1.40 -7.74 -14.75
CA PRO A 135 1.11 -6.38 -15.21
C PRO A 135 1.67 -5.30 -14.27
N GLU A 136 2.06 -4.16 -14.82
CA GLU A 136 2.62 -3.03 -14.06
C GLU A 136 1.75 -2.59 -12.87
N PRO A 137 0.41 -2.47 -12.97
CA PRO A 137 -0.41 -2.09 -11.81
C PRO A 137 -0.37 -3.11 -10.65
N ALA A 138 -0.22 -4.41 -10.96
CA ALA A 138 -0.06 -5.44 -9.94
C ALA A 138 1.33 -5.39 -9.31
N LEU A 139 2.35 -5.13 -10.13
CA LEU A 139 3.73 -4.97 -9.66
C LEU A 139 3.86 -3.78 -8.72
N ALA A 140 3.32 -2.62 -9.11
CA ALA A 140 3.32 -1.41 -8.30
C ALA A 140 2.58 -1.61 -6.97
N ALA A 141 1.46 -2.34 -6.96
CA ALA A 141 0.74 -2.67 -5.74
C ALA A 141 1.56 -3.59 -4.81
N ILE A 142 2.28 -4.57 -5.37
CA ILE A 142 3.21 -5.42 -4.60
C ILE A 142 4.36 -4.60 -4.03
N GLN A 143 5.00 -3.74 -4.82
CA GLN A 143 6.12 -2.91 -4.36
C GLN A 143 5.70 -1.93 -3.27
N ALA A 144 4.52 -1.32 -3.38
CA ALA A 144 3.96 -0.48 -2.33
C ALA A 144 3.72 -1.26 -1.04
N TRP A 145 3.10 -2.44 -1.13
CA TRP A 145 2.87 -3.32 0.01
C TRP A 145 4.19 -3.78 0.67
N LEU A 146 5.19 -4.17 -0.12
CA LEU A 146 6.52 -4.53 0.37
C LEU A 146 7.23 -3.35 1.03
N GLY A 147 7.04 -2.13 0.51
CA GLY A 147 7.52 -0.91 1.13
C GLY A 147 7.01 -0.77 2.57
N GLU A 148 5.71 -0.92 2.79
CA GLU A 148 5.12 -0.89 4.14
C GLU A 148 5.59 -2.07 5.01
N ALA A 149 5.57 -3.29 4.45
CA ALA A 149 5.88 -4.53 5.17
C ALA A 149 7.35 -4.61 5.62
N LEU A 150 8.29 -4.15 4.80
CA LEU A 150 9.73 -4.21 5.08
C LEU A 150 10.23 -3.02 5.91
N GLN A 151 9.40 -2.00 6.10
CA GLN A 151 9.68 -0.82 6.93
C GLN A 151 9.18 -0.94 8.38
N GLN A 152 8.72 -2.13 8.80
CA GLN A 152 8.28 -2.37 10.17
C GLN A 152 9.38 -1.93 11.16
N PRO A 153 9.01 -1.18 12.23
CA PRO A 153 9.96 -0.49 13.07
C PRO A 153 10.95 -1.45 13.71
N GLU A 154 12.20 -1.00 13.73
CA GLU A 154 13.30 -1.62 14.45
C GLU A 154 12.98 -1.66 15.94
N ASP A 155 12.27 -2.71 16.39
CA ASP A 155 12.25 -3.05 17.80
C ASP A 155 13.69 -3.40 18.21
N ALA A 156 14.36 -2.40 18.80
CA ALA A 156 15.60 -2.50 19.57
C ALA A 156 16.82 -3.12 18.87
N GLY A 157 17.32 -2.52 17.78
CA GLY A 157 18.74 -2.67 17.39
C GLY A 157 19.05 -3.53 16.16
N ARG A 158 18.07 -3.76 15.27
CA ARG A 158 18.31 -4.38 13.95
C ARG A 158 18.37 -3.30 12.86
N SER A 159 19.53 -2.66 12.69
CA SER A 159 19.76 -1.53 11.77
C SER A 159 19.81 -1.86 10.27
N ARG A 160 19.09 -2.88 9.78
CA ARG A 160 19.03 -3.15 8.33
C ARG A 160 17.61 -3.46 7.91
N ALA A 161 17.08 -2.60 7.03
CA ALA A 161 15.85 -2.84 6.30
C ALA A 161 15.91 -4.22 5.63
N ALA A 162 14.84 -5.00 5.79
CA ALA A 162 14.72 -6.27 5.11
C ALA A 162 14.61 -6.03 3.59
N THR A 163 15.14 -6.97 2.82
CA THR A 163 15.08 -6.91 1.34
C THR A 163 14.46 -8.18 0.78
N VAL A 164 13.88 -8.08 -0.41
CA VAL A 164 13.39 -9.28 -1.11
C VAL A 164 14.60 -10.07 -1.62
N GLY A 165 14.89 -11.22 -1.00
CA GLY A 165 16.04 -12.04 -1.37
C GLY A 165 15.73 -13.09 -2.44
N ALA A 166 14.48 -13.56 -2.48
CA ALA A 166 14.01 -14.53 -3.45
C ALA A 166 12.55 -14.27 -3.80
N VAL A 167 12.20 -14.51 -5.08
CA VAL A 167 10.83 -14.44 -5.56
C VAL A 167 10.51 -15.73 -6.31
N ARG A 168 9.41 -16.37 -5.91
CA ARG A 168 8.92 -17.59 -6.57
C ARG A 168 7.49 -17.39 -7.00
N PHE A 169 7.16 -17.77 -8.22
CA PHE A 169 5.84 -17.66 -8.80
C PHE A 169 5.25 -19.03 -9.09
N LEU A 170 4.12 -19.35 -8.48
CA LEU A 170 3.34 -20.54 -8.73
C LEU A 170 2.36 -20.29 -9.87
N ASN A 171 2.59 -20.95 -11.01
CA ASN A 171 1.74 -20.80 -12.18
C ASN A 171 0.46 -21.66 -12.10
N ARG A 172 -0.39 -21.55 -13.14
CA ARG A 172 -1.63 -22.30 -13.25
C ARG A 172 -1.43 -23.82 -13.25
N GLU A 173 -0.30 -24.29 -13.76
CA GLU A 173 0.07 -25.71 -13.83
C GLU A 173 0.61 -26.25 -12.48
N GLY A 174 0.67 -25.41 -11.44
CA GLY A 174 1.19 -25.81 -10.12
C GLY A 174 2.72 -25.92 -10.08
N ARG A 175 3.43 -25.28 -11.03
CA ARG A 175 4.89 -25.24 -11.08
C ARG A 175 5.42 -23.92 -10.55
N TRP A 176 6.47 -24.01 -9.72
CA TRP A 176 7.21 -22.85 -9.24
C TRP A 176 8.21 -22.39 -10.30
N LEU A 177 8.22 -21.08 -10.56
CA LEU A 177 9.18 -20.38 -11.39
C LEU A 177 9.93 -19.38 -10.51
N ASP A 178 11.25 -19.34 -10.59
CA ASP A 178 12.02 -18.31 -9.89
C ASP A 178 12.01 -17.03 -10.74
N LEU A 179 11.77 -15.89 -10.08
CA LEU A 179 11.73 -14.56 -10.69
C LEU A 179 12.87 -13.70 -10.14
N PRO A 180 13.37 -12.72 -10.91
CA PRO A 180 14.40 -11.81 -10.43
C PRO A 180 13.87 -10.94 -9.28
N PRO A 181 14.46 -11.00 -8.07
CA PRO A 181 13.99 -10.24 -6.92
C PRO A 181 14.09 -8.72 -7.09
N GLU A 182 15.02 -8.25 -7.92
CA GLU A 182 15.25 -6.83 -8.22
C GLU A 182 13.99 -6.15 -8.75
N ARG A 183 13.15 -6.88 -9.49
CA ARG A 183 11.89 -6.39 -10.05
C ARG A 183 10.86 -6.04 -8.95
N PHE A 184 10.97 -6.65 -7.78
CA PHE A 184 9.99 -6.53 -6.69
C PHE A 184 10.51 -5.70 -5.52
N GLN A 185 11.70 -5.11 -5.64
CA GLN A 185 12.19 -4.22 -4.59
C GLN A 185 11.26 -2.99 -4.49
N PRO A 186 10.87 -2.58 -3.27
CA PRO A 186 10.19 -1.31 -3.08
C PRO A 186 11.12 -0.16 -3.45
N GLU A 187 10.54 1.00 -3.72
CA GLU A 187 11.34 2.22 -3.88
C GLU A 187 12.17 2.46 -2.61
N PRO A 188 13.46 2.82 -2.74
CA PRO A 188 14.27 3.18 -1.59
C PRO A 188 13.64 4.34 -0.83
N VAL A 189 13.35 4.14 0.45
CA VAL A 189 12.88 5.19 1.35
C VAL A 189 14.05 5.72 2.15
N PHE A 190 14.06 7.03 2.40
CA PHE A 190 15.04 7.66 3.26
C PHE A 190 15.02 7.03 4.66
N VAL A 191 16.18 6.56 5.11
CA VAL A 191 16.38 6.05 6.46
C VAL A 191 17.03 7.15 7.29
N PRO A 192 16.32 7.72 8.27
CA PRO A 192 16.88 8.78 9.10
C PRO A 192 18.04 8.22 9.95
N PRO A 193 19.16 8.95 10.08
CA PRO A 193 20.24 8.53 10.95
C PRO A 193 19.79 8.60 12.42
N ALA A 194 20.43 7.80 13.28
CA ALA A 194 20.13 7.81 14.71
C ALA A 194 20.29 9.23 15.30
N GLY A 195 19.20 9.77 15.86
CA GLY A 195 19.16 11.13 16.41
C GLY A 195 19.05 12.26 15.39
N GLY A 196 19.01 11.97 14.08
CA GLY A 196 18.71 12.95 13.03
C GLY A 196 17.21 13.13 12.81
N PRO A 197 16.80 14.09 11.96
CA PRO A 197 15.38 14.30 11.65
C PRO A 197 14.86 13.20 10.73
N SER A 198 13.54 13.14 10.57
CA SER A 198 12.88 12.13 9.74
C SER A 198 13.00 12.35 8.23
N PHE A 199 13.72 13.39 7.81
CA PHE A 199 13.91 13.80 6.42
C PHE A 199 15.38 14.02 6.07
N ASP A 200 15.70 14.02 4.77
CA ASP A 200 17.06 14.22 4.28
C ASP A 200 17.48 15.69 4.37
N CYS A 201 18.42 15.98 5.28
CA CYS A 201 18.98 17.32 5.46
C CYS A 201 19.69 17.86 4.22
N ALA A 202 20.22 17.01 3.34
CA ALA A 202 20.88 17.45 2.11
C ALA A 202 19.90 17.99 1.06
N GLN A 203 18.63 17.54 1.12
CA GLN A 203 17.57 17.97 0.21
C GLN A 203 16.74 19.14 0.76
N SER A 204 17.03 19.57 1.98
CA SER A 204 16.23 20.55 2.70
C SER A 204 16.59 22.00 2.35
N THR A 205 15.62 22.76 1.83
CA THR A 205 15.82 24.16 1.43
C THR A 205 15.24 25.18 2.41
N GLY A 206 14.22 24.80 3.20
CA GLY A 206 13.51 25.70 4.12
C GLY A 206 14.31 26.06 5.38
N SER A 207 14.14 27.29 5.87
CA SER A 207 14.86 27.81 7.06
C SER A 207 14.59 26.98 8.33
N LEU A 208 13.33 26.62 8.59
CA LEU A 208 12.96 25.77 9.73
C LEU A 208 13.56 24.36 9.63
N ALA A 209 13.59 23.80 8.42
CA ALA A 209 14.11 22.46 8.21
C ALA A 209 15.65 22.44 8.34
N LYS A 210 16.35 23.49 7.88
CA LYS A 210 17.78 23.69 8.18
C LYS A 210 18.05 23.85 9.68
N LEU A 211 17.18 24.56 10.40
CA LEU A 211 17.27 24.67 11.86
C LEU A 211 17.09 23.31 12.55
N ILE A 212 16.09 22.53 12.14
CA ILE A 212 15.88 21.16 12.64
C ILE A 212 17.12 20.29 12.36
N CYS A 213 17.71 20.38 11.17
CA CYS A 213 18.94 19.67 10.82
C CYS A 213 20.16 20.07 11.66
N ALA A 214 20.23 21.33 12.09
CA ALA A 214 21.34 21.86 12.88
C ALA A 214 21.18 21.64 14.40
N ASP A 215 19.99 21.29 14.86
CA ASP A 215 19.65 21.16 16.28
C ASP A 215 19.26 19.72 16.63
N SER A 216 20.11 19.02 17.38
CA SER A 216 19.92 17.61 17.70
C SER A 216 18.67 17.31 18.54
N GLU A 217 18.23 18.27 19.37
CA GLU A 217 17.00 18.10 20.15
C GLU A 217 15.76 18.16 19.25
N LEU A 218 15.70 19.14 18.34
CA LEU A 218 14.62 19.26 17.37
C LEU A 218 14.61 18.09 16.38
N ALA A 219 15.77 17.67 15.90
CA ALA A 219 15.92 16.49 15.04
C ALA A 219 15.36 15.22 15.71
N ALA A 220 15.73 14.97 16.97
CA ALA A 220 15.23 13.83 17.73
C ALA A 220 13.71 13.91 18.00
N LEU A 221 13.16 15.10 18.24
CA LEU A 221 11.72 15.32 18.34
C LEU A 221 11.00 14.99 17.03
N ASP A 222 11.55 15.44 15.89
CA ASP A 222 11.02 15.17 14.56
C ASP A 222 11.00 13.69 14.21
N LEU A 223 12.09 12.99 14.49
CA LEU A 223 12.16 11.55 14.32
C LEU A 223 11.14 10.81 15.18
N ARG A 224 10.97 11.20 16.45
CA ARG A 224 9.97 10.58 17.35
C ARG A 224 8.54 10.79 16.86
N LEU A 225 8.19 11.99 16.43
CA LEU A 225 6.86 12.26 15.86
C LEU A 225 6.60 11.43 14.60
N SER A 226 7.57 11.39 13.69
CA SER A 226 7.47 10.60 12.45
C SER A 226 7.31 9.10 12.75
N ALA A 227 8.06 8.58 13.72
CA ALA A 227 7.93 7.20 14.18
C ALA A 227 6.54 6.93 14.80
N ALA A 228 6.02 7.84 15.64
CA ALA A 228 4.68 7.73 16.22
C ALA A 228 3.59 7.74 15.14
N ALA A 229 3.66 8.68 14.19
CA ALA A 229 2.74 8.79 13.07
C ALA A 229 2.75 7.53 12.19
N ARG A 230 3.95 7.01 11.84
CA ARG A 230 4.10 5.75 11.10
C ARG A 230 3.49 4.57 11.85
N SER A 231 3.77 4.48 13.14
CA SER A 231 3.23 3.43 14.00
C SER A 231 1.69 3.46 14.05
N MET A 232 1.09 4.65 14.10
CA MET A 232 -0.36 4.83 13.99
C MET A 232 -0.88 4.46 12.60
N HIS A 233 -0.20 4.88 11.53
CA HIS A 233 -0.56 4.55 10.15
C HIS A 233 -0.63 3.02 9.93
N LEU A 234 0.37 2.28 10.42
CA LEU A 234 0.43 0.82 10.33
C LEU A 234 -0.65 0.11 11.17
N ARG A 235 -1.16 0.76 12.22
CA ARG A 235 -2.31 0.24 13.01
C ARG A 235 -3.67 0.63 12.44
N GLY A 236 -3.72 1.52 11.45
CA GLY A 236 -4.95 2.03 10.87
C GLY A 236 -5.68 0.96 10.07
N ALA A 237 -6.86 0.57 10.57
CA ALA A 237 -7.65 -0.54 10.01
C ALA A 237 -8.30 -0.24 8.65
N ASP A 238 -8.57 1.04 8.36
CA ASP A 238 -9.33 1.47 7.19
C ASP A 238 -8.82 2.81 6.61
N ASN A 239 -9.30 3.15 5.43
CA ASN A 239 -8.89 4.36 4.71
C ASN A 239 -9.38 5.64 5.37
N ASP A 240 -10.47 5.60 6.13
CA ASP A 240 -10.95 6.79 6.81
C ASP A 240 -10.03 7.18 7.96
N TYR A 241 -9.62 6.20 8.76
CA TYR A 241 -8.59 6.36 9.79
C TYR A 241 -7.32 6.97 9.18
N ARG A 242 -6.81 6.38 8.09
CA ARG A 242 -5.59 6.87 7.42
C ARG A 242 -5.77 8.30 6.91
N ARG A 243 -6.90 8.66 6.30
CA ARG A 243 -7.18 10.04 5.86
C ARG A 243 -7.28 11.02 7.03
N GLN A 244 -7.92 10.63 8.14
CA GLN A 244 -8.01 11.49 9.31
C GLN A 244 -6.63 11.72 9.95
N LEU A 245 -5.80 10.67 10.05
CA LEU A 245 -4.42 10.78 10.51
C LEU A 245 -3.57 11.67 9.59
N SER A 246 -3.68 11.51 8.27
CA SER A 246 -2.98 12.38 7.32
C SER A 246 -3.38 13.85 7.47
N ARG A 247 -4.66 14.15 7.67
CA ARG A 247 -5.12 15.53 7.93
C ARG A 247 -4.52 16.09 9.22
N LEU A 248 -4.44 15.28 10.28
CA LEU A 248 -3.81 15.68 11.53
C LEU A 248 -2.33 16.05 11.33
N ILE A 249 -1.57 15.21 10.61
CA ILE A 249 -0.14 15.45 10.32
C ILE A 249 0.03 16.71 9.47
N LEU A 250 -0.72 16.84 8.38
CA LEU A 250 -0.66 18.02 7.50
C LEU A 250 -0.99 19.31 8.26
N SER A 251 -2.01 19.28 9.14
CA SER A 251 -2.37 20.46 9.95
C SER A 251 -1.24 20.87 10.92
N PHE A 252 -0.45 19.91 11.42
CA PHE A 252 0.73 20.20 12.22
C PHE A 252 1.84 20.84 11.38
N GLU A 253 2.10 20.33 10.17
CA GLU A 253 3.10 20.90 9.28
C GLU A 253 2.76 22.35 8.89
N GLU A 254 1.49 22.61 8.57
CA GLU A 254 0.96 23.95 8.30
C GLU A 254 1.09 24.88 9.51
N ALA A 255 0.73 24.40 10.71
CA ALA A 255 0.86 25.17 11.95
C ALA A 255 2.34 25.46 12.27
N ARG A 256 3.24 24.49 12.07
CA ARG A 256 4.68 24.63 12.25
C ARG A 256 5.24 25.70 11.33
N GLN A 257 4.91 25.62 10.04
CA GLN A 257 5.37 26.57 9.06
C GLN A 257 4.83 27.97 9.37
N SER A 258 3.51 28.14 9.50
CA SER A 258 2.88 29.45 9.68
C SER A 258 3.25 30.16 10.98
N ARG A 259 3.41 29.43 12.09
CA ARG A 259 3.68 30.04 13.41
C ARG A 259 5.16 30.29 13.65
N CYS A 260 6.02 29.38 13.21
CA CYS A 260 7.43 29.42 13.59
C CYS A 260 8.35 30.01 12.51
N SER A 261 7.93 30.08 11.24
CA SER A 261 8.81 30.61 10.18
C SER A 261 9.14 32.08 10.35
N SER A 262 8.24 32.85 10.97
CA SER A 262 8.35 34.30 11.15
C SER A 262 8.59 34.69 12.61
N SER A 263 8.90 33.72 13.47
CA SER A 263 9.22 33.98 14.88
C SER A 263 10.63 34.53 15.00
N ASP A 264 10.85 35.51 15.90
CA ASP A 264 12.19 35.98 16.25
C ASP A 264 13.02 34.89 16.96
N GLU A 265 12.34 33.88 17.55
CA GLU A 265 12.93 32.75 18.25
C GLU A 265 12.39 31.41 17.69
N PRO A 266 12.73 31.01 16.44
CA PRO A 266 12.13 29.85 15.80
C PRO A 266 12.31 28.54 16.59
N LYS A 267 13.47 28.33 17.23
CA LYS A 267 13.72 27.16 18.09
C LYS A 267 12.77 27.16 19.29
N GLY A 268 12.63 28.31 19.96
CA GLY A 268 11.71 28.50 21.08
C GLY A 268 10.25 28.27 20.69
N CYS A 269 9.88 28.58 19.44
CA CYS A 269 8.57 28.27 18.87
C CYS A 269 8.37 26.78 18.55
N LEU A 270 9.35 26.13 17.90
CA LEU A 270 9.23 24.76 17.42
C LEU A 270 9.10 23.75 18.56
N ARG A 271 9.98 23.81 19.56
CA ARG A 271 10.04 22.82 20.63
C ARG A 271 8.69 22.56 21.33
N PRO A 272 7.98 23.58 21.86
CA PRO A 272 6.68 23.35 22.49
C PRO A 272 5.62 22.84 21.50
N LEU A 273 5.69 23.25 20.22
CA LEU A 273 4.77 22.76 19.20
C LEU A 273 4.96 21.26 18.92
N TYR A 274 6.21 20.79 18.84
CA TYR A 274 6.53 19.37 18.69
C TYR A 274 6.02 18.55 19.88
N LEU A 275 6.29 19.00 21.11
CA LEU A 275 5.83 18.33 22.33
C LEU A 275 4.30 18.30 22.43
N GLN A 276 3.63 19.39 22.06
CA GLN A 276 2.17 19.44 21.99
C GLN A 276 1.62 18.43 20.98
N HIS A 277 2.23 18.33 19.81
CA HIS A 277 1.77 17.39 18.78
C HIS A 277 2.06 15.92 19.17
N GLU A 278 3.16 15.65 19.89
CA GLU A 278 3.45 14.33 20.43
C GLU A 278 2.33 13.87 21.37
N LEU A 279 1.92 14.74 22.30
CA LEU A 279 0.79 14.49 23.19
C LEU A 279 -0.52 14.33 22.40
N GLN A 280 -0.72 15.14 21.36
CA GLN A 280 -1.89 15.04 20.52
C GLN A 280 -1.98 13.67 19.83
N LEU A 281 -0.88 13.16 19.25
CA LEU A 281 -0.84 11.83 18.64
C LEU A 281 -1.09 10.71 19.66
N GLN A 282 -0.53 10.82 20.87
CA GLN A 282 -0.72 9.84 21.95
C GLN A 282 -2.18 9.74 22.41
N HIS A 283 -2.92 10.85 22.38
CA HIS A 283 -4.32 10.92 22.79
C HIS A 283 -5.30 11.02 21.63
N TRP A 284 -4.82 10.92 20.39
CA TRP A 284 -5.67 11.08 19.23
C TRP A 284 -6.62 9.90 19.09
N THR A 285 -7.88 10.22 18.86
CA THR A 285 -8.90 9.26 18.44
C THR A 285 -9.53 9.77 17.15
N PRO A 286 -9.73 8.91 16.15
CA PRO A 286 -10.44 9.32 14.93
C PRO A 286 -11.88 9.72 15.30
N SER A 287 -12.40 10.75 14.63
CA SER A 287 -13.82 11.08 14.70
C SER A 287 -14.64 9.89 14.23
N ARG A 288 -15.66 9.52 15.02
CA ARG A 288 -16.61 8.47 14.62
C ARG A 288 -17.45 8.98 13.45
N ARG A 289 -17.68 8.10 12.46
CA ARG A 289 -18.72 8.28 11.44
C ARG A 289 -20.09 7.99 12.05
#